data_AF-A0A9D7J5R6-F1
#
_entry.id   AF-A0A9D7J5R6-F1
#
_cell.length_a   1.000
_cell.length_b   1.000
_cell.length_c   1.000
_cell.angle_alpha   90.00
_cell.angle_beta   90.00
_cell.angle_gamma   90.00
#
_symmetry.space_group_name_H-M   'P 1'
#
loop_
_entity.id
_entity.type
_entity.pdbx_description
1 polymer ?
#
loop_
_entity_poly.entity_id
_entity_poly.type
_entity_poly.pdbx_seq_one_letter_code
_entity_poly.pdbx_strand_id
1 'polypeptide(L)'
;MIAADLLAVGFAAAVQRLSVEQETSDRVANLRVAVESHRLVGQATGILVERHHILPAVAFERLRRASQRRNVKVRDLARLVIETGLEPEEA
;
A
#
# COMPACT_ATOMS: atom_id res chain seq x y z
N MET A 1 19.76 -11.52 45.01
CA MET A 1 18.69 -12.18 44.23
C MET A 1 17.56 -11.20 43.90
N ILE A 2 16.97 -10.51 44.88
CA ILE A 2 15.83 -9.58 44.70
C ILE A 2 16.15 -8.39 43.76
N ALA A 3 17.34 -7.77 43.89
CA ALA A 3 17.73 -6.64 43.04
C ALA A 3 17.97 -7.03 41.57
N ALA A 4 18.46 -8.24 41.31
CA ALA A 4 18.68 -8.74 39.95
C ALA A 4 17.34 -9.02 39.25
N ASP A 5 16.36 -9.54 39.98
CA ASP A 5 15.02 -9.82 39.47
C ASP A 5 14.25 -8.52 39.16
N LEU A 6 14.39 -7.49 40.01
CA LEU A 6 13.80 -6.18 39.77
C LEU A 6 14.36 -5.49 38.51
N LEU A 7 15.67 -5.60 38.29
CA LEU A 7 16.31 -5.09 37.08
C LEU A 7 15.86 -5.87 35.84
N ALA A 8 15.72 -7.19 35.93
CA ALA A 8 15.24 -8.01 34.83
C ALA A 8 13.80 -7.65 34.44
N VAL A 9 12.90 -7.48 35.41
CA VAL A 9 11.51 -7.06 35.17
C VAL A 9 11.44 -5.65 34.59
N GLY A 10 12.20 -4.70 35.13
CA GLY A 10 12.24 -3.33 34.62
C GLY A 10 12.76 -3.24 33.19
N PHE A 11 13.80 -4.01 32.87
CA PHE A 11 14.37 -4.09 31.53
C PHE A 11 13.41 -4.74 30.53
N ALA A 12 12.79 -5.87 30.90
CA ALA A 12 11.78 -6.52 30.07
C ALA A 12 10.60 -5.58 29.76
N ALA A 13 10.13 -4.83 30.76
CA ALA A 13 9.05 -3.86 30.57
C ALA A 13 9.46 -2.69 29.67
N ALA A 14 10.72 -2.25 29.72
CA ALA A 14 11.25 -1.20 28.84
C ALA A 14 11.36 -1.68 27.38
N VAL A 15 11.90 -2.89 27.16
CA VAL A 15 12.00 -3.51 25.82
C VAL A 15 10.61 -3.74 25.23
N GLN A 16 9.66 -4.25 26.01
CA GLN A 16 8.29 -4.48 25.55
C GLN A 16 7.61 -3.19 25.03
N ARG A 17 7.80 -2.06 25.73
CA ARG A 17 7.25 -0.76 25.29
C ARG A 17 7.83 -0.33 23.95
N LEU A 18 9.14 -0.46 23.77
CA LEU A 18 9.81 -0.13 22.52
C LEU A 18 9.33 -1.03 21.37
N SER A 19 9.18 -2.33 21.60
CA SER A 19 8.68 -3.27 20.59
C SER A 19 7.25 -2.97 20.16
N VAL A 20 6.36 -2.67 21.11
CA VAL A 20 4.96 -2.32 20.81
C VAL A 20 4.87 -0.99 20.05
N GLU A 21 5.63 0.03 20.46
CA GLU A 21 5.69 1.33 19.77
C GLU A 21 6.16 1.16 18.31
N GLN A 22 7.21 0.35 18.10
CA GLN A 22 7.73 0.05 16.76
C GLN A 22 6.69 -0.70 15.92
N GLU A 23 6.07 -1.73 16.47
CA GLU A 23 5.04 -2.50 15.76
C GLU A 23 3.84 -1.64 15.37
N THR A 24 3.39 -0.75 16.27
CA THR A 24 2.33 0.21 15.97
C THR A 24 2.76 1.18 14.86
N SER A 25 3.99 1.70 14.91
CA SER A 25 4.53 2.58 13.87
C SER A 25 4.55 1.90 12.49
N ASP A 26 5.04 0.67 12.43
CA ASP A 26 5.09 -0.12 11.18
C ASP A 26 3.69 -0.42 10.64
N ARG A 27 2.74 -0.76 11.53
CA ARG A 27 1.33 -0.97 11.13
C ARG A 27 0.73 0.31 10.55
N VAL A 28 0.93 1.46 11.19
CA VAL A 28 0.44 2.76 10.69
C VAL A 28 1.08 3.10 9.35
N ALA A 29 2.38 2.88 9.18
CA ALA A 29 3.07 3.10 7.92
C ALA A 29 2.53 2.20 6.79
N ASN A 30 2.38 0.90 7.06
CA ASN A 30 1.84 -0.06 6.10
C ASN A 30 0.39 0.26 5.71
N LEU A 31 -0.44 0.67 6.68
CA LEU A 31 -1.81 1.12 6.41
C LEU A 31 -1.84 2.37 5.53
N ARG A 32 -1.00 3.37 5.82
CA ARG A 32 -0.89 4.59 4.98
C ARG A 32 -0.52 4.24 3.55
N VAL A 33 0.46 3.34 3.37
CA VAL A 33 0.88 2.86 2.05
C VAL A 33 -0.26 2.12 1.34
N ALA A 34 -1.02 1.29 2.05
CA ALA A 34 -2.16 0.57 1.49
C ALA A 34 -3.28 1.53 1.04
N VAL A 35 -3.63 2.51 1.88
CA VAL A 35 -4.64 3.52 1.57
C VAL A 35 -4.25 4.35 0.34
N GLU A 36 -3.01 4.85 0.29
CA GLU A 36 -2.56 5.64 -0.86
C GLU A 36 -2.51 4.80 -2.14
N SER A 37 -2.08 3.54 -2.04
CA SER A 37 -2.12 2.61 -3.17
C SER A 37 -3.54 2.40 -3.68
N HIS A 38 -4.51 2.20 -2.78
CA HIS A 38 -5.92 2.05 -3.13
C HIS A 38 -6.49 3.31 -3.80
N ARG A 39 -6.12 4.50 -3.30
CA ARG A 39 -6.56 5.78 -3.86
C ARG A 39 -6.09 5.98 -5.30
N LEU A 40 -4.82 5.73 -5.58
CA LEU A 40 -4.25 5.83 -6.94
C LEU A 40 -4.93 4.84 -7.90
N VAL A 41 -5.09 3.59 -7.47
CA VAL A 41 -5.75 2.57 -8.30
C VAL A 41 -7.21 2.94 -8.59
N GLY A 42 -7.94 3.45 -7.60
CA GLY A 42 -9.31 3.91 -7.79
C GLY A 42 -9.41 5.08 -8.77
N GLN A 43 -8.50 6.06 -8.68
CA GLN A 43 -8.48 7.20 -9.58
C GLN A 43 -8.17 6.79 -11.03
N ALA A 44 -7.17 5.94 -11.25
CA ALA A 44 -6.87 5.41 -12.58
C ALA A 44 -8.03 4.56 -13.13
N THR A 45 -8.67 3.76 -12.28
CA THR A 45 -9.88 3.00 -12.63
C THR A 45 -10.99 3.95 -13.10
N GLY A 46 -11.23 5.05 -12.38
CA GLY A 46 -12.21 6.08 -12.76
C GLY A 46 -11.92 6.72 -14.11
N ILE A 47 -10.66 7.04 -14.40
CA ILE A 47 -10.23 7.56 -15.71
C ILE A 47 -10.59 6.58 -16.84
N LEU A 48 -10.33 5.28 -16.66
CA LEU A 48 -10.63 4.26 -17.67
C LEU A 48 -12.14 4.00 -17.81
N VAL A 49 -12.88 4.05 -16.71
CA VAL A 49 -14.35 3.93 -16.73
C VAL A 49 -14.96 5.06 -17.54
N GLU A 50 -14.50 6.29 -17.33
CA GLU A 50 -14.97 7.46 -18.07
C GLU A 50 -14.63 7.36 -19.56
N ARG A 51 -13.37 7.07 -19.90
CA ARG A 51 -12.90 7.01 -21.31
C ARG A 51 -13.49 5.88 -22.14
N HIS A 52 -13.70 4.72 -21.52
CA HIS A 52 -14.10 3.51 -22.26
C HIS A 52 -15.54 3.09 -21.98
N HIS A 53 -16.25 3.77 -21.09
CA HIS A 53 -17.60 3.41 -20.64
C HIS A 53 -17.71 1.95 -20.18
N ILE A 54 -16.66 1.45 -19.53
CA ILE A 54 -16.60 0.09 -18.98
C ILE A 54 -16.90 0.09 -17.48
N LEU A 55 -17.30 -1.06 -16.95
CA LEU A 55 -17.50 -1.21 -15.51
C LEU A 55 -16.17 -1.07 -14.74
N PRO A 56 -16.19 -0.54 -13.50
CA PRO A 56 -14.98 -0.40 -12.67
C PRO A 56 -14.19 -1.70 -12.51
N ALA A 57 -14.87 -2.85 -12.37
CA ALA A 57 -14.21 -4.15 -12.27
C ALA A 57 -13.40 -4.50 -13.53
N VAL A 58 -13.89 -4.12 -14.71
CA VAL A 58 -13.21 -4.35 -15.99
C VAL A 58 -11.99 -3.43 -16.12
N ALA A 59 -12.14 -2.15 -15.75
CA ALA A 59 -11.04 -1.19 -15.72
C ALA A 59 -9.92 -1.61 -14.76
N PHE A 60 -10.27 -2.07 -13.56
CA PHE A 60 -9.30 -2.60 -12.61
C PHE A 60 -8.58 -3.85 -13.15
N GLU A 61 -9.29 -4.76 -13.81
CA GLU A 61 -8.64 -5.91 -14.44
C GLU A 61 -7.72 -5.54 -15.61
N ARG A 62 -7.99 -4.46 -16.34
CA ARG A 62 -7.03 -3.94 -17.33
C ARG A 62 -5.73 -3.48 -16.67
N LEU A 63 -5.82 -2.68 -15.60
CA LEU A 63 -4.66 -2.26 -14.81
C LEU A 63 -3.89 -3.47 -14.26
N ARG A 64 -4.60 -4.47 -13.72
CA ARG A 64 -3.98 -5.69 -13.19
C ARG A 64 -3.26 -6.49 -14.28
N ARG A 65 -3.87 -6.71 -15.44
CA ARG A 65 -3.27 -7.45 -16.56
C ARG A 65 -2.04 -6.74 -17.12
N ALA A 66 -2.11 -5.42 -17.27
CA ALA A 66 -0.97 -4.63 -17.71
C ALA A 66 0.17 -4.66 -16.68
N SER A 67 -0.14 -4.49 -15.40
CA SER A 67 0.81 -4.61 -14.29
C SER A 67 1.53 -5.98 -14.30
N GLN A 68 0.80 -7.08 -14.47
CA GLN A 68 1.37 -8.42 -14.56
C GLN A 68 2.28 -8.60 -15.77
N ARG A 69 1.85 -8.14 -16.96
CA ARG A 69 2.66 -8.22 -18.18
C ARG A 69 3.96 -7.43 -18.10
N ARG A 70 3.92 -6.27 -17.43
CA ARG A 70 5.07 -5.37 -17.27
C ARG A 70 5.90 -5.68 -16.02
N ASN A 71 5.44 -6.59 -15.17
CA ASN A 71 6.03 -6.91 -13.88
C ASN A 71 6.26 -5.66 -12.99
N VAL A 72 5.28 -4.75 -12.96
CA VAL A 72 5.27 -3.54 -12.13
C VAL A 72 4.11 -3.57 -11.15
N LYS A 73 4.19 -2.86 -10.02
CA LYS A 73 3.08 -2.80 -9.06
C LYS A 73 1.91 -2.02 -9.67
N VAL A 74 0.69 -2.50 -9.46
CA VAL A 74 -0.55 -1.87 -9.99
C VAL A 74 -0.65 -0.39 -9.61
N ARG A 75 -0.25 0.00 -8.39
CA ARG A 75 -0.27 1.41 -7.95
C ARG A 75 0.67 2.32 -8.75
N ASP A 76 1.80 1.79 -9.20
CA ASP A 76 2.80 2.56 -9.92
C ASP A 76 2.36 2.72 -11.37
N LEU A 77 1.76 1.67 -11.95
CA LEU A 77 1.05 1.77 -13.23
C LEU A 77 -0.12 2.75 -13.17
N ALA A 78 -0.93 2.69 -12.12
CA ALA A 78 -2.05 3.62 -11.92
C ALA A 78 -1.57 5.07 -11.83
N ARG A 79 -0.44 5.34 -11.16
CA ARG A 79 0.19 6.67 -11.16
C ARG A 79 0.54 7.12 -12.57
N LEU A 80 1.16 6.26 -13.38
CA LEU A 80 1.51 6.60 -14.77
C LEU A 80 0.28 6.91 -15.62
N VAL A 81 -0.79 6.12 -15.50
CA VAL A 81 -2.07 6.40 -16.18
C VAL A 81 -2.64 7.76 -15.75
N ILE A 82 -2.58 8.10 -14.47
CA ILE A 82 -3.05 9.40 -13.95
C ILE A 82 -2.21 10.56 -14.49
N GLU A 83 -0.88 10.41 -14.49
CA GLU A 83 0.06 11.47 -14.89
C GLU A 83 0.08 11.70 -16.40
N THR A 84 -0.07 10.63 -17.19
CA THR A 84 0.11 10.67 -18.65
C THR A 84 -1.20 10.61 -19.43
N GLY A 85 -2.27 10.07 -18.84
CA GLY A 85 -3.49 9.75 -19.56
C GLY A 85 -3.33 8.61 -20.58
N LEU A 86 -2.20 7.90 -20.62
CA LEU A 86 -2.00 6.77 -21.53
C LEU A 86 -2.86 5.57 -21.13
N GLU A 87 -3.04 4.65 -22.08
CA GLU A 87 -3.61 3.33 -21.78
C GLU A 87 -2.69 2.54 -20.83
N PRO A 88 -3.22 1.64 -19.98
CA PRO A 88 -2.40 0.82 -19.09
C PRO A 88 -1.34 -0.03 -19.80
N GLU A 89 -1.59 -0.39 -21.06
CA GLU A 89 -0.65 -1.09 -21.92
C GLU A 89 0.58 -0.26 -22.31
N GLU A 90 0.43 1.06 -22.35
CA GLU A 90 1.37 2.02 -22.95
C GLU A 90 2.06 2.89 -21.89
N ALA A 91 1.35 3.20 -20.79
CA ALA A 91 1.90 3.75 -19.55
C ALA A 91 2.89 2.75 -18.96
#